data_AF-A0A7V8NME1-F1
#
_entry.id   AF-A0A7V8NME1-F1
#
_cell.length_a   1.000
_cell.length_b   1.000
_cell.length_c   1.000
_cell.angle_alpha   90.00
_cell.angle_beta   90.00
_cell.angle_gamma   90.00
#
_symmetry.space_group_name_H-M   'P 1'
#
loop_
_entity.id
_entity.type
_entity.pdbx_description
1 polymer ?
#
loop_
_entity_poly.entity_id
_entity_poly.type
_entity_poly.pdbx_seq_one_letter_code
_entity_poly.pdbx_strand_id
1 'polypeptide(L)'
;GNSGYPVFQTRYARVGVYICYDRHFPEGARILGLHGAEIVYNPSATVSGLSEYLWELEQPAHAVANAYFVAAINRVGTEHPWKIGEFYGKSYFCNPRGKIIAQASRDRDELLVADLDLDEIQKVRDTWQFFRDRRPESYGEITRTLTAASSEAAD
;
A
#
# COMPACT_ATOMS: atom_id res chain seq x y z
N GLY A 1 0.14 -2.94 15.33
CA GLY A 1 -0.42 -1.91 16.23
C GLY A 1 -1.80 -2.32 16.73
N ASN A 2 -2.45 -1.52 17.58
CA ASN A 2 -3.79 -1.80 18.14
C ASN A 2 -4.85 -0.73 17.79
N SER A 3 -4.54 0.20 16.87
CA SER A 3 -5.42 1.32 16.48
C SER A 3 -6.35 1.03 15.30
N GLY A 4 -6.34 -0.21 14.78
CA GLY A 4 -7.09 -0.56 13.56
C GLY A 4 -6.54 0.16 12.31
N TYR A 5 -7.44 0.52 11.39
CA TYR A 5 -7.13 1.15 10.11
C TYR A 5 -7.91 2.46 9.94
N PRO A 6 -7.58 3.52 10.70
CA PRO A 6 -8.32 4.77 10.68
C PRO A 6 -8.14 5.50 9.34
N VAL A 7 -9.19 6.22 8.94
CA VAL A 7 -9.16 7.17 7.83
C VAL A 7 -9.44 8.56 8.38
N PHE A 8 -8.58 9.51 8.03
CA PHE A 8 -8.61 10.86 8.53
C PHE A 8 -9.25 11.79 7.48
N GLN A 9 -10.38 12.40 7.83
CA GLN A 9 -10.98 13.44 7.00
C GLN A 9 -10.16 14.72 7.12
N THR A 10 -9.60 15.17 6.01
CA THR A 10 -8.95 16.49 5.92
C THR A 10 -9.83 17.45 5.15
N ARG A 11 -9.38 18.70 4.95
CA ARG A 11 -10.03 19.64 4.04
C ARG A 11 -10.02 19.17 2.57
N TYR A 12 -9.05 18.34 2.19
CA TYR A 12 -8.73 18.04 0.79
C TYR A 12 -9.07 16.62 0.38
N ALA A 13 -8.94 15.66 1.29
CA ALA A 13 -9.17 14.24 1.03
C ALA A 13 -9.37 13.44 2.34
N ARG A 14 -9.89 12.24 2.20
CA ARG A 14 -9.87 11.16 3.21
C ARG A 14 -8.57 10.37 3.09
N VAL A 15 -7.74 10.46 4.13
CA VAL A 15 -6.37 9.94 4.11
C VAL A 15 -6.25 8.72 5.00
N GLY A 16 -5.70 7.63 4.46
CA GLY A 16 -5.23 6.47 5.22
C GLY A 16 -3.69 6.43 5.27
N VAL A 17 -3.13 5.74 6.25
CA VAL A 17 -1.68 5.47 6.33
C VAL A 17 -1.48 3.98 6.55
N TYR A 18 -0.65 3.37 5.70
CA TYR A 18 -0.32 1.95 5.73
C TYR A 18 1.18 1.81 5.90
N ILE A 19 1.67 1.36 7.06
CA ILE A 19 3.03 1.71 7.48
C ILE A 19 4.02 0.64 7.04
N CYS A 20 4.98 1.02 6.19
CA CYS A 20 6.14 0.22 5.80
C CYS A 20 5.78 -1.23 5.43
N TYR A 21 6.12 -2.19 6.30
CA TYR A 21 5.93 -3.63 6.11
C TYR A 21 4.47 -4.03 5.92
N ASP A 22 3.52 -3.25 6.43
CA ASP A 22 2.09 -3.48 6.22
C ASP A 22 1.75 -3.61 4.74
N ARG A 23 2.50 -2.93 3.86
CA ARG A 23 2.34 -2.95 2.41
C ARG A 23 2.32 -4.35 1.78
N HIS A 24 2.88 -5.36 2.45
CA HIS A 24 2.91 -6.74 1.97
C HIS A 24 1.56 -7.46 2.14
N PHE A 25 0.67 -6.92 2.97
CA PHE A 25 -0.60 -7.54 3.33
C PHE A 25 -1.76 -6.81 2.63
N PRO A 26 -2.59 -7.48 1.83
CA PRO A 26 -3.72 -6.84 1.15
C PRO A 26 -4.90 -6.52 2.08
N GLU A 27 -5.00 -7.16 3.24
CA GLU A 27 -6.16 -7.08 4.14
C GLU A 27 -6.31 -5.67 4.73
N GLY A 28 -5.24 -5.12 5.28
CA GLY A 28 -5.27 -3.77 5.85
C GLY A 28 -5.47 -2.68 4.78
N ALA A 29 -4.84 -2.86 3.61
CA ALA A 29 -5.06 -2.01 2.44
C ALA A 29 -6.54 -2.00 2.02
N ARG A 30 -7.20 -3.17 2.05
CA ARG A 30 -8.65 -3.29 1.80
C ARG A 30 -9.49 -2.62 2.86
N ILE A 31 -9.14 -2.76 4.14
CA ILE A 31 -9.92 -2.13 5.22
C ILE A 31 -9.87 -0.60 5.09
N LEU A 32 -8.71 -0.02 4.78
CA LEU A 32 -8.60 1.42 4.50
C LEU A 32 -9.51 1.86 3.34
N GLY A 33 -9.52 1.09 2.25
CA GLY A 33 -10.41 1.34 1.10
C GLY A 33 -11.90 1.29 1.48
N LEU A 34 -12.30 0.29 2.27
CA LEU A 34 -13.68 0.14 2.77
C LEU A 34 -14.07 1.23 3.77
N HIS A 35 -13.12 1.77 4.53
CA HIS A 35 -13.31 2.93 5.39
C HIS A 35 -13.36 4.26 4.61
N GLY A 36 -13.24 4.21 3.28
CA GLY A 36 -13.41 5.36 2.41
C GLY A 36 -12.13 6.16 2.16
N ALA A 37 -10.94 5.58 2.35
CA ALA A 37 -9.71 6.23 1.96
C ALA A 37 -9.72 6.60 0.47
N GLU A 38 -9.31 7.84 0.18
CA GLU A 38 -9.11 8.37 -1.18
C GLU A 38 -7.63 8.39 -1.55
N ILE A 39 -6.78 8.62 -0.55
CA ILE A 39 -5.32 8.55 -0.67
C ILE A 39 -4.81 7.68 0.49
N VAL A 40 -4.01 6.67 0.18
CA VAL A 40 -3.29 5.87 1.17
C VAL A 40 -1.80 6.17 1.08
N TYR A 41 -1.22 6.70 2.14
CA TYR A 41 0.22 6.92 2.25
C TYR A 41 0.89 5.65 2.76
N ASN A 42 1.97 5.24 2.09
CA ASN A 42 2.82 4.14 2.53
C ASN A 42 4.24 4.62 2.83
N PRO A 43 4.47 5.25 4.01
CA PRO A 43 5.81 5.63 4.44
C PRO A 43 6.61 4.38 4.82
N SER A 44 7.77 4.23 4.20
CA SER A 44 8.60 3.02 4.27
C SER A 44 10.08 3.36 4.44
N ALA A 45 10.81 2.39 4.98
CA ALA A 45 12.27 2.38 5.00
C ALA A 45 12.71 0.96 4.65
N THR A 46 12.92 0.71 3.36
CA THR A 46 13.28 -0.61 2.85
C THR A 46 14.42 -0.53 1.86
N VAL A 47 15.23 -1.58 1.85
CA VAL A 47 16.49 -1.64 1.12
C VAL A 47 16.38 -2.44 -0.17
N SER A 48 17.35 -2.29 -1.05
CA SER A 48 17.42 -2.91 -2.37
C SER A 48 17.41 -4.45 -2.34
N GLY A 49 17.27 -5.06 -3.51
CA GLY A 49 17.09 -6.50 -3.67
C GLY A 49 15.64 -6.83 -4.04
N LEU A 50 15.09 -7.94 -3.52
CA LEU A 50 13.72 -8.37 -3.83
C LEU A 50 12.67 -7.29 -3.53
N SER A 51 12.87 -6.55 -2.45
CA SER A 51 11.97 -5.46 -2.03
C SER A 51 11.79 -4.38 -3.11
N GLU A 52 12.84 -4.06 -3.87
CA GLU A 52 12.82 -3.01 -4.90
C GLU A 52 11.93 -3.41 -6.08
N TYR A 53 11.85 -4.70 -6.42
CA TYR A 53 10.91 -5.23 -7.40
C TYR A 53 9.47 -5.19 -6.87
N LEU A 54 9.25 -5.66 -5.64
CA LEU A 54 7.91 -5.70 -5.03
C LEU A 54 7.30 -4.30 -4.85
N TRP A 55 8.13 -3.27 -4.68
CA TRP A 55 7.72 -1.88 -4.52
C TRP A 55 6.93 -1.30 -5.68
N GLU A 56 7.13 -1.77 -6.90
CA GLU A 56 6.36 -1.30 -8.06
C GLU A 56 5.25 -2.29 -8.45
N LEU A 57 5.02 -3.32 -7.62
CA LEU A 57 4.01 -4.36 -7.83
C LEU A 57 2.89 -4.27 -6.80
N GLU A 58 3.23 -4.29 -5.51
CA GLU A 58 2.28 -4.42 -4.41
C GLU A 58 1.38 -3.20 -4.26
N GLN A 59 1.95 -2.00 -4.29
CA GLN A 59 1.20 -0.77 -4.04
C GLN A 59 0.33 -0.39 -5.24
N PRO A 60 0.76 -0.57 -6.51
CA PRO A 60 -0.16 -0.50 -7.64
C PRO A 60 -1.28 -1.53 -7.55
N ALA A 61 -1.00 -2.76 -7.10
CA ALA A 61 -2.05 -3.75 -6.87
C ALA A 61 -3.04 -3.29 -5.78
N HIS A 62 -2.57 -2.68 -4.69
CA HIS A 62 -3.44 -2.08 -3.67
C HIS A 62 -4.29 -0.93 -4.22
N ALA A 63 -3.70 -0.07 -5.06
CA ALA A 63 -4.41 1.03 -5.70
C ALA A 63 -5.56 0.52 -6.58
N VAL A 64 -5.29 -0.50 -7.41
CA VAL A 64 -6.30 -1.13 -8.29
C VAL A 64 -7.38 -1.84 -7.47
N ALA A 65 -6.98 -2.68 -6.52
CA ALA A 65 -7.91 -3.52 -5.76
C ALA A 65 -8.90 -2.69 -4.94
N ASN A 66 -8.51 -1.48 -4.56
CA ASN A 66 -9.28 -0.61 -3.65
C ASN A 66 -9.77 0.69 -4.30
N ALA A 67 -9.42 0.93 -5.56
CA ALA A 67 -9.74 2.14 -6.31
C ALA A 67 -9.51 3.41 -5.47
N TYR A 68 -8.25 3.65 -5.09
CA TYR A 68 -7.78 4.87 -4.43
C TYR A 68 -6.39 5.26 -4.96
N PHE A 69 -5.91 6.44 -4.62
CA PHE A 69 -4.51 6.80 -4.86
C PHE A 69 -3.59 6.19 -3.80
N VAL A 70 -2.36 5.83 -4.18
CA VAL A 70 -1.28 5.50 -3.25
C VAL A 70 -0.17 6.52 -3.37
N ALA A 71 0.32 6.99 -2.23
CA ALA A 71 1.56 7.75 -2.13
C ALA A 71 2.61 6.87 -1.43
N ALA A 72 3.46 6.20 -2.21
CA ALA A 72 4.51 5.32 -1.71
C ALA A 72 5.76 6.15 -1.44
N ILE A 73 6.29 6.13 -0.21
CA ILE A 73 7.48 6.89 0.15
C ILE A 73 8.52 5.94 0.70
N ASN A 74 9.72 5.96 0.13
CA ASN A 74 10.86 5.23 0.68
C ASN A 74 12.06 6.17 0.82
N ARG A 75 12.87 5.87 1.83
CA ARG A 75 14.13 6.56 2.12
C ARG A 75 15.14 6.36 0.98
N VAL A 76 16.15 7.23 0.88
CA VAL A 76 17.31 7.09 -0.02
C VAL A 76 18.61 6.87 0.74
N GLY A 77 19.59 6.24 0.09
CA GLY A 77 20.97 6.18 0.55
C GLY A 77 21.27 5.07 1.54
N THR A 78 22.32 5.24 2.34
CA THR A 78 22.79 4.27 3.35
C THR A 78 22.92 4.95 4.70
N GLU A 79 22.78 4.19 5.78
CA GLU A 79 22.87 4.72 7.15
C GLU A 79 24.10 4.17 7.86
N HIS A 80 24.90 5.04 8.48
CA HIS A 80 26.06 4.64 9.28
C HIS A 80 25.73 4.80 10.77
N PRO A 81 26.20 3.89 11.65
CA PRO A 81 27.09 2.74 11.40
C PRO A 81 26.37 1.46 10.91
N TRP A 82 25.05 1.49 10.75
CA TRP A 82 24.22 0.30 10.48
C TRP A 82 24.23 -0.11 9.00
N LYS A 83 24.97 -1.17 8.67
CA LYS A 83 25.05 -1.72 7.29
C LYS A 83 23.82 -2.57 6.92
N ILE A 84 22.62 -1.99 7.00
CA ILE A 84 21.34 -2.68 6.73
C ILE A 84 20.96 -2.74 5.25
N GLY A 85 21.71 -2.04 4.38
CA GLY A 85 21.50 -2.00 2.94
C GLY A 85 21.30 -0.58 2.41
N GLU A 86 21.14 -0.46 1.10
CA GLU A 86 20.85 0.80 0.42
C GLU A 86 19.33 0.98 0.29
N PHE A 87 18.80 2.05 0.88
CA PHE A 87 17.44 2.49 0.65
C PHE A 87 17.32 3.09 -0.77
N TYR A 88 16.41 2.54 -1.56
CA TYR A 88 16.35 2.79 -3.00
C TYR A 88 15.39 3.90 -3.42
N GLY A 89 14.89 4.74 -2.51
CA GLY A 89 14.03 5.85 -2.88
C GLY A 89 12.85 5.39 -3.74
N LYS A 90 12.76 5.90 -4.98
CA LYS A 90 11.66 5.58 -5.91
C LYS A 90 10.31 5.86 -5.25
N SER A 91 10.21 6.93 -4.47
CA SER A 91 8.93 7.40 -3.94
C SER A 91 8.03 7.79 -5.11
N TYR A 92 6.73 7.49 -5.08
CA TYR A 92 5.84 7.76 -6.20
C TYR A 92 4.38 7.97 -5.78
N PHE A 93 3.61 8.56 -6.70
CA PHE A 93 2.15 8.53 -6.67
C PHE A 93 1.64 7.51 -7.70
N CYS A 94 0.71 6.66 -7.26
CA CYS A 94 0.01 5.69 -8.09
C CYS A 94 -1.49 6.01 -8.09
N ASN A 95 -2.10 6.03 -9.27
CA ASN A 95 -3.51 6.35 -9.42
C ASN A 95 -4.42 5.13 -9.18
N PRO A 96 -5.76 5.31 -9.07
CA PRO A 96 -6.71 4.22 -8.84
C PRO A 96 -6.72 3.11 -9.92
N ARG A 97 -6.04 3.32 -11.05
CA ARG A 97 -5.86 2.32 -12.12
C ARG A 97 -4.55 1.53 -12.00
N GLY A 98 -3.77 1.76 -10.95
CA GLY A 98 -2.47 1.11 -10.74
C GLY A 98 -1.36 1.72 -11.58
N LYS A 99 -1.56 2.89 -12.19
CA LYS A 99 -0.52 3.56 -12.96
C LYS A 99 0.30 4.46 -12.05
N ILE A 100 1.62 4.30 -12.07
CA ILE A 100 2.54 5.28 -11.48
C ILE A 100 2.51 6.55 -12.32
N ILE A 101 2.12 7.67 -11.72
CA ILE A 101 1.89 8.95 -12.41
C ILE A 101 2.98 9.99 -12.17
N ALA A 102 3.76 9.83 -11.10
CA ALA A 102 4.93 10.65 -10.80
C ALA A 102 5.86 9.83 -9.90
N GLN A 103 7.17 9.88 -10.12
CA GLN A 103 8.15 9.09 -9.39
C GLN A 103 9.46 9.85 -9.19
N ALA A 104 9.97 9.81 -7.97
CA ALA A 104 11.23 10.43 -7.55
C ALA A 104 12.44 9.54 -7.85
N SER A 105 13.62 10.14 -7.71
CA SER A 105 14.92 9.49 -7.84
C SER A 105 15.08 8.26 -6.93
N ARG A 106 15.92 7.33 -7.37
CA ARG A 106 16.30 6.14 -6.59
C ARG A 106 17.22 6.49 -5.42
N ASP A 107 18.06 7.50 -5.57
CA ASP A 107 19.28 7.68 -4.79
C ASP A 107 19.50 9.11 -4.30
N ARG A 108 18.54 10.01 -4.52
CA ARG A 108 18.65 11.43 -4.16
C ARG A 108 17.47 11.89 -3.33
N ASP A 109 17.75 12.79 -2.39
CA ASP A 109 16.71 13.56 -1.73
C ASP A 109 15.94 14.37 -2.77
N GLU A 110 14.62 14.25 -2.76
CA GLU A 110 13.76 14.86 -3.75
C GLU A 110 12.38 15.15 -3.16
N LEU A 111 11.84 16.32 -3.50
CA LEU A 111 10.44 16.65 -3.23
C LEU A 111 9.61 16.28 -4.46
N LEU A 112 8.82 15.22 -4.34
CA LEU A 112 7.87 14.83 -5.39
C LEU A 112 6.53 15.54 -5.18
N VAL A 113 6.06 16.25 -6.21
CA VAL A 113 4.75 16.90 -6.24
C VAL A 113 3.94 16.35 -7.42
N ALA A 114 2.66 16.07 -7.18
CA ALA A 114 1.74 15.62 -8.21
C ALA A 114 0.32 16.15 -7.94
N ASP A 115 -0.40 16.51 -9.00
CA ASP A 115 -1.82 16.83 -8.94
C ASP A 115 -2.64 15.54 -9.06
N LEU A 116 -3.54 15.32 -8.10
CA LEU A 116 -4.40 14.12 -8.04
C LEU A 116 -5.86 14.49 -8.32
N ASP A 117 -6.42 13.99 -9.42
CA ASP A 117 -7.86 14.10 -9.71
C ASP A 117 -8.65 13.07 -8.90
N LEU A 118 -9.23 13.50 -7.78
CA LEU A 118 -10.01 12.61 -6.93
C LEU A 118 -11.29 12.08 -7.61
N ASP A 119 -11.77 12.73 -8.67
CA ASP A 119 -12.91 12.22 -9.44
C ASP A 119 -12.55 10.93 -10.20
N GLU A 120 -11.27 10.64 -10.43
CA GLU A 120 -10.82 9.36 -11.00
C GLU A 120 -11.24 8.17 -10.13
N ILE A 121 -11.29 8.34 -8.81
CA ILE A 121 -11.73 7.29 -7.88
C ILE A 121 -13.14 6.83 -8.22
N GLN A 122 -14.07 7.78 -8.35
CA GLN A 122 -15.47 7.45 -8.64
C GLN A 122 -15.60 6.83 -10.02
N LYS A 123 -14.92 7.39 -11.04
CA LYS A 123 -14.92 6.83 -12.41
C LYS A 123 -14.45 5.37 -12.42
N VAL A 124 -13.41 5.02 -11.67
CA VAL A 124 -12.90 3.65 -11.57
C VAL A 124 -13.88 2.75 -10.82
N ARG A 125 -14.44 3.20 -9.69
CA ARG A 125 -15.43 2.43 -8.91
C ARG A 125 -16.72 2.18 -9.71
N ASP A 126 -17.14 3.13 -10.53
CA ASP A 126 -18.30 2.99 -11.41
C ASP A 126 -18.07 1.93 -12.48
N THR A 127 -16.86 1.90 -13.04
CA THR A 127 -16.44 0.89 -14.02
C THR A 127 -16.28 -0.49 -13.39
N TRP A 128 -15.66 -0.55 -12.21
CA TRP A 128 -15.29 -1.78 -11.51
C TRP A 128 -15.86 -1.79 -10.10
N GLN A 129 -16.98 -2.50 -9.93
CA GLN A 129 -17.78 -2.51 -8.71
C GLN A 129 -17.20 -3.46 -7.64
N PHE A 130 -15.88 -3.49 -7.44
CA PHE A 130 -15.19 -4.44 -6.56
C PHE A 130 -15.71 -4.45 -5.11
N PHE A 131 -16.19 -3.31 -4.62
CA PHE A 131 -16.73 -3.22 -3.25
C PHE A 131 -18.13 -3.83 -3.14
N ARG A 132 -18.93 -3.75 -4.20
CA ARG A 132 -20.25 -4.41 -4.31
C ARG A 132 -20.09 -5.90 -4.56
N ASP A 133 -19.14 -6.28 -5.42
CA ASP A 133 -19.00 -7.65 -5.93
C ASP A 133 -18.22 -8.58 -4.99
N ARG A 134 -17.57 -8.03 -3.96
CA ARG A 134 -16.92 -8.83 -2.89
C ARG A 134 -17.95 -9.70 -2.15
N ARG A 135 -17.47 -10.81 -1.56
CA ARG A 135 -18.28 -11.79 -0.80
C ARG A 135 -17.77 -11.92 0.64
N PRO A 136 -18.06 -10.97 1.53
CA PRO A 136 -17.46 -10.91 2.88
C PRO A 136 -17.69 -12.17 3.71
N GLU A 137 -18.85 -12.79 3.54
CA GLU A 137 -19.24 -14.05 4.17
C GLU A 137 -18.31 -15.22 3.84
N SER A 138 -17.59 -15.14 2.70
CA SER A 138 -16.64 -16.17 2.29
C SER A 138 -15.21 -15.95 2.81
N TYR A 139 -14.92 -14.79 3.41
CA TYR A 139 -13.57 -14.41 3.82
C TYR A 139 -13.22 -14.82 5.25
N GLY A 140 -14.06 -15.60 5.95
CA GLY A 140 -13.78 -16.00 7.33
C GLY A 140 -12.42 -16.69 7.51
N GLU A 141 -11.94 -17.44 6.51
CA GLU A 141 -10.66 -18.15 6.56
C GLU A 141 -9.46 -17.20 6.75
N ILE A 142 -9.46 -16.00 6.14
CA ILE A 142 -8.33 -15.05 6.26
C ILE A 142 -8.16 -14.49 7.68
N THR A 143 -9.18 -14.63 8.54
CA THR A 143 -9.12 -14.16 9.93
C THR A 143 -8.61 -15.22 10.91
N ARG A 144 -8.48 -16.48 10.47
CA ARG A 144 -8.01 -17.56 11.33
C ARG A 144 -6.51 -17.44 11.54
N THR A 145 -6.07 -17.56 12.79
CA THR A 145 -4.64 -17.72 13.08
C THR A 145 -4.20 -19.10 12.65
N LEU A 146 -3.06 -19.19 11.97
CA LEU A 146 -2.41 -20.48 11.72
C LEU A 146 -2.04 -21.09 13.08
N THR A 147 -2.78 -22.11 13.52
CA THR A 147 -2.29 -22.97 14.60
C THR A 147 -1.10 -23.74 14.04
N ALA A 148 0.02 -23.77 14.77
CA ALA A 148 1.17 -24.57 14.36
C ALA A 148 0.69 -26.00 14.06
N ALA A 149 0.76 -26.40 12.79
CA ALA A 149 0.42 -27.76 12.41
C ALA A 149 1.42 -28.69 13.10
N SER A 150 0.87 -29.63 13.87
CA SER A 150 1.56 -30.78 14.44
C SER A 150 2.46 -31.44 13.40
N SER A 151 3.73 -31.59 13.75
CA SER A 151 4.77 -32.29 13.01
C SER A 151 4.55 -33.81 13.03
N GLU A 152 3.40 -34.30 12.56
CA GLU A 152 3.12 -35.74 12.45
C GLU A 152 2.70 -36.07 11.02
N ALA A 153 3.69 -36.16 10.14
CA ALA A 153 3.64 -36.94 8.89
C ALA A 153 5.07 -37.17 8.39
N ALA A 154 5.83 -37.94 9.16
CA ALA A 154 7.03 -38.62 8.68
C ALA A 154 7.26 -39.85 9.56
N ASP A 155 6.49 -40.90 9.28
CA ASP A 155 6.86 -42.31 9.44
C ASP A 155 6.18 -43.12 8.32
#